data_AF-A0A382JB73-F1
#
_entry.id   AF-A0A382JB73-F1
#
_cell.length_a   1.000
_cell.length_b   1.000
_cell.length_c   1.000
_cell.angle_alpha   90.00
_cell.angle_beta   90.00
_cell.angle_gamma   90.00
#
_symmetry.space_group_name_H-M   'P 1'
#
loop_
_entity.id
_entity.type
_entity.pdbx_description
1 polymer ?
#
loop_
_entity_poly.entity_id
_entity_poly.type
_entity_poly.pdbx_seq_one_letter_code
_entity_poly.pdbx_strand_id
1 'polypeptide(L)'
;MLKNVFIITVLCGLFISSALGGTLSGRVNFDGKPPKKRTIKMDADPVCGSSHKEPVYNQSFIINEEGYLQNVLVYLKDIKYAGKTPDTQAVLDQNGCMYSP
;
A
#
# COMPACT_ATOMS: atom_id res chain seq x y z
N MET A 1 44.62 14.43 -24.57
CA MET A 1 43.30 15.08 -24.40
C MET A 1 42.16 14.08 -24.40
N LEU A 2 42.06 13.21 -25.42
CA LEU A 2 40.98 12.20 -25.52
C LEU A 2 40.90 11.23 -24.33
N LYS A 3 42.03 10.78 -23.79
CA LYS A 3 42.11 9.91 -22.60
C LYS A 3 41.52 10.57 -21.33
N ASN A 4 41.78 11.86 -21.12
CA ASN A 4 41.27 12.59 -19.96
C ASN A 4 39.77 12.86 -20.09
N VAL A 5 39.29 13.14 -21.31
CA VAL A 5 37.87 13.26 -21.61
C VAL A 5 37.15 11.93 -21.34
N PHE A 6 37.71 10.80 -21.79
CA PHE A 6 37.13 9.49 -21.57
C PHE A 6 37.03 9.12 -20.07
N ILE A 7 38.07 9.43 -19.29
CA ILE A 7 38.09 9.22 -17.84
C ILE A 7 37.01 10.06 -17.15
N ILE A 8 36.87 11.35 -17.52
CA ILE A 8 35.87 12.24 -16.94
C ILE A 8 34.45 11.76 -17.25
N THR A 9 34.18 11.27 -18.47
CA THR A 9 32.85 10.77 -18.85
C THR A 9 32.47 9.50 -18.08
N VAL A 10 33.40 8.56 -17.91
CA VAL A 10 33.17 7.34 -17.10
C VAL A 10 32.93 7.68 -15.63
N LEU A 11 33.71 8.63 -15.09
CA LEU A 11 33.54 9.09 -13.71
C LEU A 11 32.15 9.72 -13.52
N CYS A 12 31.75 10.65 -14.39
CA CYS A 12 30.41 11.26 -14.36
C CYS A 12 29.29 10.21 -14.51
N GLY A 13 29.44 9.23 -15.39
CA GLY A 13 28.45 8.16 -15.58
C GLY A 13 28.21 7.32 -14.32
N LEU A 14 29.26 7.04 -13.55
CA LEU A 14 29.18 6.31 -12.27
C LEU A 14 28.55 7.14 -11.14
N PHE A 15 28.66 8.47 -11.19
CA PHE A 15 27.99 9.35 -10.21
C PHE A 15 26.49 9.52 -10.51
N ILE A 16 26.07 9.46 -11.78
CA ILE A 16 24.65 9.60 -12.16
C ILE A 16 23.83 8.37 -11.71
N SER A 17 24.41 7.17 -11.74
CA SER A 17 23.72 5.94 -11.33
C SER A 17 23.41 5.87 -9.83
N SER A 18 24.17 6.57 -8.98
CA SER A 18 23.90 6.65 -7.53
C SER A 18 22.84 7.70 -7.16
N ALA A 19 22.43 8.56 -8.10
CA ALA A 19 21.42 9.59 -7.89
C ALA A 19 19.99 9.14 -8.22
N LEU A 20 19.82 8.00 -8.91
CA LEU A 20 18.51 7.45 -9.28
C LEU A 20 18.13 6.37 -8.27
N GLY A 21 17.27 6.72 -7.31
CA GLY A 21 16.62 5.73 -6.44
C GLY A 21 15.84 4.70 -7.26
N GLY A 22 15.83 3.44 -6.81
CA GLY A 22 15.06 2.38 -7.46
C GLY A 22 13.57 2.49 -7.16
N THR A 23 12.73 2.15 -8.15
CA THR A 23 11.28 2.02 -7.97
C THR A 23 10.91 0.58 -7.63
N LEU A 24 10.12 0.38 -6.57
CA LEU A 24 9.49 -0.91 -6.27
C LEU A 24 8.04 -0.89 -6.75
N SER A 25 7.69 -1.79 -7.67
CA SER A 25 6.34 -1.94 -8.19
C SER A 25 5.97 -3.42 -8.29
N GLY A 26 4.73 -3.78 -7.96
CA GLY A 26 4.27 -5.16 -8.05
C GLY A 26 2.84 -5.34 -7.56
N ARG A 27 2.41 -6.61 -7.53
CA ARG A 27 1.12 -7.04 -6.97
C ARG A 27 1.38 -8.03 -5.85
N VAL A 28 0.52 -8.02 -4.84
CA VAL A 28 0.58 -8.97 -3.73
C VAL A 28 -0.49 -10.03 -3.94
N ASN A 29 -0.04 -11.24 -4.28
CA ASN A 29 -0.91 -12.37 -4.56
C ASN A 29 -1.10 -13.20 -3.28
N PHE A 30 -2.28 -13.79 -3.13
CA PHE A 30 -2.52 -14.82 -2.12
C PHE A 30 -2.42 -16.21 -2.77
N ASP A 31 -1.46 -17.02 -2.31
CA ASP A 31 -1.32 -18.41 -2.75
C ASP A 31 -2.16 -19.33 -1.86
N GLY A 32 -3.39 -19.62 -2.31
CA GLY A 32 -4.30 -20.53 -1.62
C GLY A 32 -5.78 -20.22 -1.84
N LYS A 33 -6.64 -20.99 -1.17
CA LYS A 33 -8.09 -20.76 -1.18
C LYS A 33 -8.45 -19.65 -0.19
N PRO A 34 -9.01 -18.50 -0.63
CA PRO A 34 -9.37 -17.42 0.27
C PRO A 34 -10.46 -17.87 1.26
N PRO A 35 -10.46 -17.34 2.50
CA PRO A 35 -11.52 -17.59 3.45
C PRO A 35 -12.86 -17.09 2.90
N LYS A 36 -13.96 -17.75 3.30
CA LYS A 36 -15.31 -17.26 2.97
C LYS A 36 -15.51 -15.88 3.60
N LYS A 37 -16.04 -14.93 2.81
CA LYS A 37 -16.44 -13.61 3.31
C LYS A 37 -17.48 -13.80 4.42
N ARG A 38 -17.26 -13.14 5.55
CA ARG A 38 -18.18 -13.14 6.70
C ARG A 38 -18.89 -11.81 6.75
N THR A 39 -20.20 -11.82 6.96
CA THR A 39 -20.96 -10.60 7.19
C THR A 39 -20.66 -10.05 8.59
N ILE A 40 -20.72 -8.73 8.71
CA ILE A 40 -20.67 -8.03 9.99
C ILE A 40 -22.11 -7.89 10.49
N LYS A 41 -22.34 -8.23 11.76
CA LYS A 41 -23.63 -7.97 12.40
C LYS A 41 -23.71 -6.49 12.76
N MET A 42 -24.55 -5.76 12.04
CA MET A 42 -24.76 -4.32 12.21
C MET A 42 -26.04 -3.99 13.00
N ASP A 43 -26.75 -5.00 13.48
CA ASP A 43 -28.04 -4.88 14.18
C ASP A 43 -27.91 -4.48 15.66
N ALA A 44 -26.70 -4.47 16.20
CA ALA A 44 -26.43 -3.99 17.55
C ALA A 44 -26.66 -2.48 17.73
N ASP A 45 -26.52 -1.70 16.65
CA ASP A 45 -26.80 -0.26 16.62
C ASP A 45 -27.73 0.04 15.43
N PRO A 46 -28.96 0.56 15.67
CA PRO A 46 -29.91 0.88 14.62
C PRO A 46 -29.37 1.83 13.55
N VAL A 47 -28.45 2.74 13.90
CA VAL A 47 -27.83 3.68 12.95
C VAL A 47 -26.93 2.92 11.98
N CYS A 48 -26.11 1.99 12.48
CA CYS A 48 -25.28 1.14 11.63
C CYS A 48 -26.15 0.29 10.69
N GLY A 49 -27.16 -0.40 11.23
CA GLY A 49 -28.03 -1.28 10.44
C GLY A 49 -28.81 -0.54 9.34
N SER A 50 -29.37 0.63 9.66
CA SER A 50 -30.15 1.44 8.71
C SER A 50 -29.32 2.16 7.64
N SER A 51 -28.02 2.31 7.87
CA SER A 51 -27.11 2.98 6.93
C SER A 51 -26.73 2.12 5.72
N HIS A 52 -27.05 0.82 5.73
CA HIS A 52 -26.67 -0.12 4.66
C HIS A 52 -27.88 -0.81 4.05
N LYS A 53 -27.94 -0.84 2.72
CA LYS A 53 -28.97 -1.59 1.97
C LYS A 53 -28.56 -3.04 1.70
N GLU A 54 -27.26 -3.30 1.69
CA GLU A 54 -26.66 -4.59 1.41
C GLU A 54 -25.87 -5.11 2.63
N PRO A 55 -25.65 -6.43 2.73
CA PRO A 55 -24.81 -6.97 3.78
C PRO A 55 -23.40 -6.39 3.75
N VAL A 56 -22.94 -5.86 4.88
CA VAL A 56 -21.56 -5.42 5.06
C VAL A 56 -20.69 -6.62 5.39
N TYR A 57 -19.53 -6.72 4.74
CA TYR A 57 -18.59 -7.82 4.91
C TYR A 57 -17.35 -7.39 5.70
N ASN A 58 -16.79 -8.34 6.46
CA ASN A 58 -15.55 -8.17 7.16
C ASN A 58 -14.40 -7.89 6.17
N GLN A 59 -13.67 -6.80 6.41
CA GLN A 59 -12.58 -6.29 5.59
C GLN A 59 -11.19 -6.82 6.01
N SER A 60 -11.12 -7.79 6.94
CA SER A 60 -9.85 -8.39 7.38
C SER A 60 -9.15 -9.21 6.29
N PHE A 61 -9.88 -9.59 5.23
CA PHE A 61 -9.33 -10.31 4.10
C PHE A 61 -10.08 -9.92 2.82
N ILE A 62 -9.53 -8.94 2.10
CA ILE A 62 -10.10 -8.46 0.84
C ILE A 62 -9.20 -8.93 -0.31
N ILE A 63 -9.80 -9.69 -1.21
CA ILE A 63 -9.17 -10.21 -2.42
C ILE A 63 -10.03 -9.86 -3.62
N ASN A 64 -9.40 -9.43 -4.72
CA ASN A 64 -10.11 -9.21 -5.97
C ASN A 64 -10.36 -10.54 -6.72
N GLU A 65 -11.04 -10.48 -7.86
CA GLU A 65 -11.35 -11.65 -8.69
C GLU A 65 -10.11 -12.34 -9.26
N GLU A 66 -9.00 -11.61 -9.40
CA GLU A 66 -7.71 -12.11 -9.90
C GLU A 66 -6.83 -12.74 -8.81
N GLY A 67 -7.22 -12.68 -7.53
CA GLY A 67 -6.44 -13.25 -6.42
C GLY A 67 -5.46 -12.29 -5.73
N TYR A 68 -5.60 -10.98 -5.94
CA TYR A 68 -4.75 -9.94 -5.37
C TYR A 68 -5.32 -9.37 -4.08
N LEU A 69 -4.45 -9.21 -3.08
CA LEU A 69 -4.81 -8.64 -1.78
C LEU A 69 -4.91 -7.12 -1.84
N GLN A 70 -5.96 -6.56 -1.24
CA GLN A 70 -6.08 -5.12 -0.99
C GLN A 70 -5.58 -4.78 0.42
N ASN A 71 -5.32 -3.48 0.67
CA ASN A 71 -4.89 -2.93 1.96
C ASN A 71 -3.61 -3.58 2.53
N VAL A 72 -2.64 -3.89 1.67
CA VAL A 72 -1.37 -4.51 2.08
C VAL A 72 -0.36 -3.46 2.53
N LEU A 73 0.24 -3.68 3.70
CA LEU A 73 1.41 -2.94 4.16
C LEU A 73 2.69 -3.61 3.67
N VAL A 74 3.50 -2.88 2.89
CA VAL A 74 4.84 -3.30 2.48
C VAL A 74 5.86 -2.63 3.39
N TYR A 75 6.68 -3.44 4.07
CA TYR A 75 7.72 -2.97 4.98
C TYR A 75 9.11 -3.35 4.45
N LEU A 76 9.98 -2.36 4.26
CA LEU A 76 11.36 -2.57 3.86
C LEU A 76 12.24 -2.73 5.10
N LYS A 77 12.99 -3.84 5.17
CA LYS A 77 13.90 -4.15 6.29
C LYS A 77 15.32 -3.67 5.98
N ASP A 78 16.07 -3.34 7.03
CA ASP A 78 17.49 -3.01 6.99
C ASP A 78 17.87 -1.86 6.05
N ILE A 79 16.93 -0.92 5.85
CA ILE A 79 17.16 0.30 5.07
C ILE A 79 17.48 1.49 5.97
N LYS A 80 18.33 2.40 5.50
CA LYS A 80 18.51 3.72 6.11
C LYS A 80 17.56 4.71 5.45
N TYR A 81 16.50 5.10 6.15
CA TYR A 81 15.58 6.17 5.73
C TYR A 81 15.81 7.41 6.60
N ALA A 82 16.21 8.51 5.96
CA ALA A 82 16.43 9.80 6.64
C ALA A 82 15.28 10.80 6.38
N GLY A 83 14.17 10.34 5.80
CA GLY A 83 13.00 11.17 5.59
C GLY A 83 12.28 11.47 6.90
N LYS A 84 11.53 12.57 6.91
CA LYS A 84 10.70 12.95 8.04
C LYS A 84 9.43 12.11 8.07
N THR A 85 8.92 11.82 9.26
CA THR A 85 7.55 11.32 9.41
C THR A 85 6.58 12.34 8.80
N PRO A 86 5.62 11.93 7.96
CA PRO A 86 4.57 12.83 7.49
C PRO A 86 3.86 13.49 8.67
N ASP A 87 3.74 14.81 8.63
CA ASP A 87 3.07 15.64 9.65
C ASP A 87 1.60 15.92 9.28
N THR A 88 1.21 15.64 8.04
CA THR A 88 -0.18 15.68 7.59
C THR A 88 -1.03 14.71 8.41
N GLN A 89 -2.04 15.24 9.08
CA GLN A 89 -3.04 14.43 9.77
C GLN A 89 -3.80 13.56 8.76
N ALA A 90 -3.83 12.25 9.01
CA ALA A 90 -4.72 11.34 8.29
C ALA A 90 -6.16 11.54 8.78
N VAL A 91 -7.10 11.66 7.86
CA VAL A 91 -8.54 11.65 8.14
C VAL A 91 -9.02 10.21 8.05
N LEU A 92 -9.95 9.85 8.94
CA LEU A 92 -10.63 8.57 8.91
C LEU A 92 -12.13 8.85 8.99
N ASP A 93 -12.82 8.72 7.87
CA ASP A 93 -14.25 8.96 7.78
C ASP A 93 -15.02 7.74 8.30
N GLN A 94 -15.96 8.00 9.20
CA GLN A 94 -16.87 6.97 9.71
C GLN A 94 -18.24 7.13 9.06
N ASN A 95 -18.59 6.20 8.17
CA ASN A 95 -19.89 6.19 7.50
C ASN A 95 -20.56 4.82 7.68
N GLY A 96 -21.76 4.81 8.26
CA GLY A 96 -22.48 3.56 8.55
C GLY A 96 -21.65 2.59 9.38
N CYS A 97 -20.85 3.08 10.32
CA CYS A 97 -19.99 2.27 11.18
C CYS A 97 -18.87 1.51 10.45
N MET A 98 -18.56 1.91 9.22
CA MET A 98 -17.36 1.53 8.49
C MET A 98 -16.41 2.71 8.42
N TYR A 99 -15.11 2.41 8.36
CA TYR A 99 -14.05 3.42 8.30
C TYR A 99 -13.34 3.37 6.96
N SER A 100 -13.13 4.53 6.36
CA SER A 100 -12.29 4.71 5.17
C SER A 100 -11.32 5.88 5.38
N PRO A 101 -10.10 5.81 4.81
CA PRO A 101 -9.28 7.00 4.62
C PRO A 101 -9.99 8.06 3.76
#